data_AF-A0A071MDF4-F1
#
_entry.id   AF-A0A071MDF4-F1
#
_cell.length_a   1.000
_cell.length_b   1.000
_cell.length_c   1.000
_cell.angle_alpha   90.00
_cell.angle_beta   90.00
_cell.angle_gamma   90.00
#
_symmetry.space_group_name_H-M   'P 1'
#
loop_
_entity.id
_entity.type
_entity.pdbx_description
1 polymer ?
#
loop_
_entity_poly.entity_id
_entity_poly.type
_entity_poly.pdbx_seq_one_letter_code
_entity_poly.pdbx_strand_id
1 'polypeptide(L)'
;MKKALYLIILVLAIASIIGLGVGILVELDRLFFSGARSGIPSMAVSLPSLIVTIAALRGLGNHVTAKLERQVQRVASAGFHPTVEASAPTEGQYVGISPETGSVVVIDEKKGVAKQLPISKVSRWEFDDAERGKTYLILWFNDYRLPSTRVLVPRRSIDDTASRLQMTLGF
;
A
#
# COMPACT_ATOMS: atom_id res chain seq x y z
N MET A 1 14.88 -11.12 -16.35
CA MET A 1 14.54 -12.45 -15.81
C MET A 1 13.49 -12.42 -14.69
N LYS A 2 13.60 -11.58 -13.65
CA LYS A 2 12.61 -11.53 -12.53
C LYS A 2 11.17 -11.15 -12.93
N LYS A 3 11.00 -10.26 -13.93
CA LYS A 3 9.67 -9.88 -14.46
C LYS A 3 8.94 -11.05 -15.15
N ALA A 4 9.69 -11.93 -15.82
CA ALA A 4 9.12 -13.10 -16.49
C ALA A 4 8.61 -14.14 -15.48
N LEU A 5 9.33 -14.34 -14.37
CA LEU A 5 8.89 -15.24 -13.30
C LEU A 5 7.60 -14.76 -12.63
N TYR A 6 7.46 -13.45 -12.43
CA TYR A 6 6.25 -12.85 -11.87
C TYR A 6 5.05 -12.97 -12.82
N LEU A 7 5.29 -12.80 -14.13
CA LEU A 7 4.27 -13.02 -15.15
C LEU A 7 3.83 -14.49 -15.20
N ILE A 8 4.77 -15.44 -15.06
CA ILE A 8 4.46 -16.88 -15.03
C ILE A 8 3.60 -17.22 -13.81
N ILE A 9 3.94 -16.73 -12.62
CA ILE A 9 3.15 -16.98 -11.40
C ILE A 9 1.78 -16.31 -11.48
N LEU A 10 1.69 -15.10 -12.03
CA LEU A 10 0.43 -14.40 -12.25
C LEU A 10 -0.44 -15.10 -13.32
N VAL A 11 0.16 -15.56 -14.41
CA VAL A 11 -0.52 -16.33 -15.47
C VAL A 11 -0.94 -17.70 -14.94
N LEU A 12 -0.17 -18.36 -14.08
CA LEU A 12 -0.59 -19.60 -13.41
C LEU A 12 -1.71 -19.37 -12.39
N ALA A 13 -1.69 -18.26 -11.65
CA ALA A 13 -2.77 -17.90 -10.72
C ALA A 13 -4.06 -17.54 -11.46
N ILE A 14 -3.96 -16.81 -12.58
CA ILE A 14 -5.10 -16.49 -13.44
C ILE A 14 -5.56 -17.73 -14.22
N ALA A 15 -4.66 -18.59 -14.71
CA ALA A 15 -5.02 -19.86 -15.35
C ALA A 15 -5.63 -20.86 -14.36
N SER A 16 -5.31 -20.77 -13.06
CA SER A 16 -6.03 -21.51 -12.01
C SER A 16 -7.48 -20.99 -11.87
N ILE A 17 -7.69 -19.68 -11.97
CA ILE A 17 -9.03 -19.05 -11.97
C ILE A 17 -9.79 -19.32 -13.28
N ILE A 18 -9.12 -19.35 -14.44
CA ILE A 18 -9.73 -19.57 -15.76
C ILE A 18 -9.90 -21.07 -16.08
N GLY A 19 -9.02 -21.94 -15.57
CA GLY A 19 -9.21 -23.39 -15.58
C GLY A 19 -10.42 -23.82 -14.73
N LEU A 20 -10.76 -23.03 -13.70
CA LEU A 20 -12.06 -23.06 -13.04
C LEU A 20 -13.16 -22.42 -13.93
N GLY A 21 -12.88 -21.34 -14.67
CA GLY A 21 -13.86 -20.65 -15.52
C GLY A 21 -14.41 -21.44 -16.71
N VAL A 22 -13.64 -22.29 -17.38
CA VAL A 22 -14.12 -23.07 -18.55
C VAL A 22 -14.88 -24.34 -18.12
N GLY A 23 -14.54 -24.94 -16.98
CA GLY A 23 -15.35 -26.01 -16.38
C GLY A 23 -16.69 -25.49 -15.86
N ILE A 24 -16.68 -24.33 -15.18
CA ILE A 24 -17.88 -23.77 -14.56
C ILE A 24 -18.90 -23.25 -15.60
N LEU A 25 -18.47 -22.71 -16.75
CA LEU A 25 -19.42 -22.21 -17.76
C LEU A 25 -20.06 -23.32 -18.62
N VAL A 26 -19.36 -24.43 -18.86
CA VAL A 26 -19.95 -25.59 -19.57
C VAL A 26 -20.88 -26.40 -18.65
N GLU A 27 -20.65 -26.38 -17.34
CA GLU A 27 -21.53 -27.01 -16.36
C GLU A 27 -22.66 -26.11 -15.86
N LEU A 28 -22.60 -24.79 -16.09
CA LEU A 28 -23.72 -23.88 -15.79
C LEU A 28 -24.94 -24.14 -16.68
N ASP A 29 -24.73 -24.55 -17.93
CA ASP A 29 -25.83 -24.86 -18.86
C ASP A 29 -26.50 -26.21 -18.52
N ARG A 30 -25.75 -27.15 -17.94
CA ARG A 30 -26.30 -28.38 -17.34
C ARG A 30 -27.00 -28.15 -16.01
N LEU A 31 -26.66 -27.08 -15.29
CA LEU A 31 -27.23 -26.76 -13.98
C LEU A 31 -28.63 -26.14 -14.04
N PHE A 32 -29.03 -25.58 -15.19
CA PHE A 32 -30.36 -24.96 -15.34
C PHE A 32 -31.38 -25.77 -16.14
N PHE A 33 -31.01 -26.83 -16.86
CA PHE A 33 -31.93 -27.56 -17.75
C PHE A 33 -32.04 -29.08 -17.62
N SER A 34 -31.72 -29.67 -16.46
CA SER A 34 -32.27 -31.00 -16.16
C SER A 34 -32.70 -31.13 -14.70
N GLY A 35 -34.01 -31.12 -14.51
CA GLY A 35 -34.61 -31.54 -13.26
C GLY A 35 -34.25 -32.97 -12.89
N ALA A 36 -34.54 -33.27 -11.62
CA ALA A 36 -34.50 -34.56 -10.95
C ALA A 36 -33.15 -34.99 -10.34
N ARG A 37 -33.17 -34.89 -9.00
CA ARG A 37 -32.77 -35.91 -8.03
C ARG A 37 -31.37 -35.78 -7.41
N SER A 38 -31.41 -35.69 -6.08
CA SER A 38 -30.40 -36.02 -5.06
C SER A 38 -29.25 -35.04 -4.79
N GLY A 39 -29.23 -34.58 -3.53
CA GLY A 39 -28.01 -34.42 -2.73
C GLY A 39 -27.26 -33.11 -2.91
N ILE A 40 -27.45 -32.18 -1.98
CA ILE A 40 -26.66 -30.94 -1.84
C ILE A 40 -25.16 -31.29 -1.71
N PRO A 41 -24.26 -30.83 -2.61
CA PRO A 41 -22.84 -30.81 -2.32
C PRO A 41 -22.50 -29.47 -1.67
N SER A 42 -22.13 -29.51 -0.39
CA SER A 42 -21.61 -28.39 0.37
C SER A 42 -20.33 -27.84 -0.27
N MET A 43 -20.23 -26.52 -0.40
CA MET A 43 -19.00 -25.83 -0.80
C MET A 43 -17.92 -26.02 0.29
N ALA A 44 -17.13 -27.08 0.18
CA ALA A 44 -15.94 -27.28 1.01
C ALA A 44 -14.76 -26.50 0.41
N VAL A 45 -14.56 -25.25 0.86
CA VAL A 45 -13.25 -24.59 0.70
C VAL A 45 -12.27 -25.38 1.55
N SER A 46 -11.38 -26.15 0.92
CA SER A 46 -10.40 -26.94 1.67
C SER A 46 -9.45 -26.01 2.44
N LEU A 47 -9.20 -26.31 3.73
CA LEU A 47 -8.27 -25.57 4.60
C LEU A 47 -6.89 -25.29 3.94
N PRO A 48 -6.30 -26.21 3.15
CA PRO A 48 -5.04 -25.94 2.44
C PRO A 48 -5.12 -24.78 1.45
N SER A 49 -6.21 -24.67 0.70
CA SER A 49 -6.42 -23.60 -0.30
C SER A 49 -6.49 -22.22 0.37
N LEU A 50 -7.10 -22.15 1.57
CA LEU A 50 -7.18 -20.93 2.36
C LEU A 50 -5.79 -20.51 2.88
N ILE A 51 -4.99 -21.45 3.37
CA ILE A 51 -3.63 -21.18 3.87
C ILE A 51 -2.73 -20.62 2.75
N VAL A 52 -2.78 -21.24 1.56
CA VAL A 52 -2.01 -20.77 0.39
C VAL A 52 -2.43 -19.35 -0.01
N THR A 53 -3.74 -19.08 -0.02
CA THR A 53 -4.28 -17.75 -0.35
C THR A 53 -3.83 -16.68 0.66
N ILE A 54 -3.88 -16.97 1.97
CA ILE A 54 -3.41 -16.06 3.02
C ILE A 54 -1.91 -15.80 2.91
N ALA A 55 -1.12 -16.86 2.66
CA ALA A 55 0.33 -16.74 2.49
C ALA A 55 0.70 -15.88 1.28
N ALA A 56 0.00 -16.05 0.15
CA ALA A 56 0.19 -15.24 -1.04
C ALA A 56 -0.13 -13.75 -0.80
N LEU A 57 -1.24 -13.46 -0.10
CA LEU A 57 -1.62 -12.08 0.26
C LEU A 57 -0.58 -11.42 1.18
N ARG A 58 -0.08 -12.15 2.19
CA ARG A 58 1.01 -11.67 3.06
C ARG A 58 2.30 -11.42 2.28
N GLY A 59 2.65 -12.34 1.38
CA GLY A 59 3.83 -12.19 0.51
C GLY A 59 3.75 -10.93 -0.35
N LEU A 60 2.57 -10.63 -0.89
CA LEU A 60 2.34 -9.42 -1.68
C LEU A 60 2.47 -8.15 -0.83
N GLY A 61 1.84 -8.14 0.36
CA GLY A 61 1.96 -7.03 1.31
C GLY A 61 3.41 -6.75 1.72
N ASN A 62 4.16 -7.79 2.06
CA ASN A 62 5.56 -7.67 2.43
C ASN A 62 6.41 -7.16 1.25
N HIS A 63 6.07 -7.54 0.02
CA HIS A 63 6.79 -7.08 -1.16
C HIS A 63 6.63 -5.58 -1.41
N VAL A 64 5.40 -5.04 -1.28
CA VAL A 64 5.16 -3.61 -1.47
C VAL A 64 5.81 -2.77 -0.38
N THR A 65 5.77 -3.22 0.87
CA THR A 65 6.47 -2.56 1.99
C THR A 65 7.98 -2.56 1.78
N ALA A 66 8.58 -3.72 1.46
CA ALA A 66 10.02 -3.80 1.22
C ALA A 66 10.48 -2.98 0.01
N LYS A 67 9.64 -2.81 -1.01
CA LYS A 67 9.94 -1.94 -2.16
C LYS A 67 10.02 -0.49 -1.72
N LEU A 68 9.05 -0.02 -0.93
CA LEU A 68 9.01 1.35 -0.41
C LEU A 68 10.18 1.62 0.53
N GLU A 69 10.47 0.71 1.47
CA GLU A 69 11.62 0.83 2.38
C GLU A 69 12.94 0.97 1.62
N ARG A 70 13.15 0.19 0.57
CA ARG A 70 14.34 0.32 -0.29
C ARG A 70 14.38 1.65 -1.05
N GLN A 71 13.26 2.29 -1.33
CA GLN A 71 13.27 3.63 -1.90
C GLN A 71 13.65 4.65 -0.83
N VAL A 72 13.10 4.53 0.39
CA VAL A 72 13.47 5.38 1.53
C VAL A 72 14.99 5.29 1.76
N GLN A 73 15.54 4.09 1.88
CA GLN A 73 16.98 3.88 2.10
C GLN A 73 17.87 4.42 0.98
N ARG A 74 17.37 4.51 -0.26
CA ARG A 74 18.14 5.08 -1.38
C ARG A 74 18.14 6.61 -1.38
N VAL A 75 17.13 7.22 -0.80
CA VAL A 75 16.91 8.67 -0.82
C VAL A 75 17.38 9.33 0.47
N ALA A 76 17.16 8.65 1.60
CA ALA A 76 17.49 9.15 2.92
C ALA A 76 19.01 9.15 3.16
N SER A 77 19.49 10.21 3.82
CA SER A 77 20.87 10.30 4.30
C SER A 77 21.17 9.24 5.37
N ALA A 78 22.45 8.91 5.53
CA ALA A 78 22.89 8.08 6.65
C ALA A 78 22.43 8.67 8.00
N GLY A 79 21.94 7.82 8.90
CA GLY A 79 21.41 8.25 10.20
C GLY A 79 20.00 8.86 10.16
N PHE A 80 19.28 8.76 9.03
CA PHE A 80 17.88 9.19 8.99
C PHE A 80 16.99 8.29 9.85
N HIS A 81 16.53 8.86 10.96
CA HIS A 81 15.55 8.24 11.84
C HIS A 81 14.32 9.16 11.92
N PRO A 82 13.18 8.77 11.33
CA PRO A 82 11.99 9.60 11.33
C PRO A 82 11.34 9.61 12.73
N THR A 83 11.14 10.81 13.29
CA THR A 83 10.33 11.00 14.50
C THR A 83 8.84 11.04 14.16
N VAL A 84 8.52 11.60 12.99
CA VAL A 84 7.20 11.55 12.37
C VAL A 84 7.29 10.67 11.13
N GLU A 85 6.47 9.63 11.06
CA GLU A 85 6.39 8.76 9.90
C GLU A 85 4.94 8.55 9.48
N ALA A 86 4.65 8.83 8.21
CA ALA A 86 3.40 8.48 7.56
C ALA A 86 3.74 7.65 6.32
N SER A 87 3.23 6.42 6.26
CA SER A 87 3.50 5.52 5.14
C SER A 87 2.23 4.87 4.63
N ALA A 88 2.11 4.81 3.31
CA ALA A 88 1.07 4.09 2.61
C ALA A 88 1.71 3.19 1.54
N PRO A 89 2.24 2.02 1.92
CA PRO A 89 2.97 1.13 1.03
C PRO A 89 2.20 0.69 -0.22
N THR A 90 0.89 0.47 -0.08
CA THR A 90 0.01 0.10 -1.20
C THR A 90 -0.16 1.21 -2.22
N GLU A 91 -0.03 2.48 -1.79
CA GLU A 91 -0.14 3.66 -2.63
C GLU A 91 1.23 4.13 -3.15
N GLY A 92 2.33 3.52 -2.69
CA GLY A 92 3.69 3.94 -2.99
C GLY A 92 4.03 5.32 -2.43
N GLN A 93 3.46 5.66 -1.26
CA GLN A 93 3.65 6.97 -0.63
C GLN A 93 4.32 6.83 0.73
N TYR A 94 5.24 7.75 1.01
CA TYR A 94 5.97 7.83 2.26
C TYR A 94 6.34 9.27 2.55
N VAL A 95 6.18 9.65 3.81
CA VAL A 95 6.80 10.83 4.40
C VAL A 95 7.44 10.43 5.71
N GLY A 96 8.71 10.79 5.88
CA GLY A 96 9.40 10.75 7.15
C GLY A 96 10.00 12.11 7.48
N ILE A 97 9.86 12.57 8.71
CA ILE A 97 10.48 13.79 9.22
C ILE A 97 11.45 13.40 10.32
N SER A 98 12.72 13.74 10.14
CA SER A 98 13.79 13.50 11.09
C SER A 98 14.34 14.86 11.58
N PRO A 99 13.95 15.32 12.78
CA PRO A 99 14.50 16.54 13.37
C PRO A 99 16.00 16.40 13.66
N GLU A 100 16.48 15.20 14.02
CA GLU A 100 17.89 14.92 14.29
C GLU A 100 18.80 15.24 13.10
N THR A 101 18.35 14.85 11.89
CA THR A 101 19.06 15.15 10.64
C THR A 101 18.60 16.46 9.99
N GLY A 102 17.60 17.14 10.57
CA GLY A 102 16.98 18.34 10.01
C GLY A 102 16.36 18.12 8.62
N SER A 103 15.87 16.91 8.34
CA SER A 103 15.48 16.51 6.99
C SER A 103 14.13 15.80 6.90
N VAL A 104 13.53 15.88 5.72
CA VAL A 104 12.25 15.26 5.37
C VAL A 104 12.45 14.44 4.12
N VAL A 105 12.10 13.16 4.20
CA VAL A 105 12.12 12.25 3.06
C VAL A 105 10.70 12.14 2.54
N VAL A 106 10.51 12.44 1.26
CA VAL A 106 9.21 12.34 0.60
C VAL A 106 9.32 11.40 -0.58
N ILE A 107 8.42 10.42 -0.61
CA ILE A 107 8.23 9.51 -1.72
C ILE A 107 6.76 9.53 -2.10
N ASP A 108 6.50 9.81 -3.37
CA ASP A 108 5.19 9.70 -3.97
C ASP A 108 5.40 9.09 -5.36
N GLU A 109 5.19 7.77 -5.47
CA GLU A 109 5.37 7.05 -6.75
C GLU A 109 4.44 7.61 -7.84
N LYS A 110 3.23 8.08 -7.48
CA LYS A 110 2.27 8.63 -8.46
C LYS A 110 2.75 9.95 -9.05
N LYS A 111 3.42 10.77 -8.23
CA LYS A 111 4.03 12.03 -8.68
C LYS A 111 5.45 11.84 -9.22
N GLY A 112 6.01 10.63 -9.16
CA GLY A 112 7.40 10.38 -9.54
C GLY A 112 8.42 11.06 -8.63
N VAL A 113 8.05 11.32 -7.37
CA VAL A 113 8.86 12.05 -6.40
C VAL A 113 9.52 11.04 -5.46
N ALA A 114 10.84 11.15 -5.32
CA ALA A 114 11.61 10.39 -4.34
C ALA A 114 12.83 11.25 -3.99
N LYS A 115 12.71 12.09 -2.97
CA LYS A 115 13.76 13.05 -2.60
C LYS A 115 13.79 13.32 -1.11
N GLN A 116 14.96 13.73 -0.65
CA GLN A 116 15.17 14.29 0.68
C GLN A 116 15.24 15.81 0.58
N LEU A 117 14.58 16.50 1.49
CA LEU A 117 14.48 17.95 1.59
C LEU A 117 14.86 18.41 3.00
N PRO A 118 15.35 19.64 3.19
CA PRO A 118 15.49 20.22 4.52
C PRO A 118 14.12 20.37 5.20
N ILE A 119 14.08 20.17 6.52
CA ILE A 119 12.85 20.36 7.31
C ILE A 119 12.32 21.80 7.23
N SER A 120 13.21 22.78 7.07
CA SER A 120 12.87 24.20 6.86
C SER A 120 12.09 24.47 5.57
N LYS A 121 12.00 23.48 4.67
CA LYS A 121 11.15 23.58 3.48
C LYS A 121 9.69 23.26 3.78
N VAL A 122 9.36 22.61 4.89
CA VAL A 122 7.96 22.35 5.27
C VAL A 122 7.33 23.67 5.72
N SER A 123 6.25 24.08 5.05
CA SER A 123 5.57 25.35 5.33
C SER A 123 4.29 25.18 6.14
N ARG A 124 3.56 24.09 5.89
CA ARG A 124 2.29 23.79 6.56
C ARG A 124 2.03 22.29 6.53
N TRP A 125 1.26 21.81 7.50
CA TRP A 125 0.67 20.48 7.48
C TRP A 125 -0.82 20.54 7.85
N GLU A 126 -1.61 19.57 7.39
CA GLU A 126 -3.03 19.47 7.69
C GLU A 126 -3.50 18.02 7.52
N PHE A 127 -4.55 17.63 8.24
CA PHE A 127 -5.27 16.40 7.98
C PHE A 127 -6.55 16.68 7.19
N ASP A 128 -6.69 16.01 6.06
CA ASP A 128 -7.90 16.03 5.24
C ASP A 128 -8.64 14.70 5.43
N ASP A 129 -9.84 14.77 5.99
CA ASP A 129 -10.68 13.58 6.18
C ASP A 129 -11.51 13.35 4.92
N ALA A 130 -11.04 12.42 4.08
CA ALA A 130 -11.72 12.09 2.85
C ALA A 130 -12.88 11.11 3.09
N GLU A 131 -13.82 11.13 2.15
CA GLU A 131 -14.94 10.20 2.14
C GLU A 131 -14.46 8.73 2.15
N ARG A 132 -15.23 7.88 2.85
CA ARG A 132 -14.91 6.45 3.15
C ARG A 132 -13.88 6.21 4.26
N GLY A 133 -13.71 7.16 5.18
CA GLY A 133 -12.90 6.96 6.39
C GLY A 133 -11.39 6.89 6.12
N LYS A 134 -10.95 7.55 5.04
CA LYS A 134 -9.54 7.68 4.69
C LYS A 134 -9.08 9.07 5.06
N THR A 135 -8.21 9.19 6.04
CA THR A 135 -7.63 10.48 6.41
C THR A 135 -6.25 10.62 5.76
N TYR A 136 -6.00 11.77 5.14
CA TYR A 136 -4.75 12.08 4.47
C TYR A 136 -3.99 13.15 5.25
N LEU A 137 -2.71 12.91 5.50
CA LEU A 137 -1.79 13.97 5.89
C LEU A 137 -1.35 14.71 4.64
N ILE A 138 -1.63 16.01 4.59
CA ILE A 138 -1.16 16.92 3.55
C ILE A 138 -0.01 17.74 4.13
N LEU A 139 1.12 17.74 3.43
CA LEU A 139 2.28 18.56 3.74
C LEU A 139 2.56 19.49 2.57
N TRP A 140 2.67 20.78 2.85
CA TRP A 140 3.10 21.78 1.90
C TRP A 140 4.57 22.11 2.09
N PHE A 141 5.24 22.32 0.97
CA PHE A 141 6.65 22.69 0.97
C PHE A 141 6.87 23.97 0.18
N ASN A 142 7.85 24.76 0.63
CA ASN A 142 8.40 25.90 -0.09
C ASN A 142 9.46 25.42 -1.12
N ASP A 143 9.06 24.48 -1.98
CA ASP A 143 9.81 23.95 -3.11
C ASP A 143 8.91 23.95 -4.35
N TYR A 144 9.28 24.71 -5.38
CA TYR A 144 8.53 24.79 -6.64
C TYR A 144 8.36 23.42 -7.32
N ARG A 145 9.32 22.50 -7.12
CA ARG A 145 9.27 21.14 -7.70
C ARG A 145 8.46 20.16 -6.86
N LEU A 146 8.03 20.54 -5.67
CA LEU A 146 7.16 19.74 -4.81
C LEU A 146 6.33 20.66 -3.91
N PRO A 147 5.27 21.29 -4.44
CA PRO A 147 4.49 22.25 -3.66
C PRO A 147 3.75 21.58 -2.50
N SER A 148 3.31 20.33 -2.69
CA SER A 148 2.68 19.55 -1.64
C SER A 148 2.76 18.04 -1.89
N THR A 149 2.67 17.26 -0.81
CA THR A 149 2.46 15.81 -0.83
C THR A 149 1.26 15.43 0.03
N ARG A 150 0.64 14.30 -0.29
CA ARG A 150 -0.45 13.73 0.50
C ARG A 150 -0.13 12.27 0.78
N VAL A 151 -0.28 11.83 2.02
CA VAL A 151 -0.05 10.44 2.42
C VAL A 151 -1.23 9.96 3.25
N LEU A 152 -1.72 8.76 2.97
CA LEU A 152 -2.78 8.14 3.76
C LEU A 152 -2.25 7.83 5.17
N VAL A 153 -2.99 8.26 6.20
CA VAL A 153 -2.68 7.99 7.60
C VAL A 153 -3.79 7.14 8.22
N PRO A 154 -3.47 6.02 8.90
CA PRO A 154 -4.46 5.24 9.62
C PRO A 154 -5.16 6.10 10.69
N ARG A 155 -6.49 5.99 10.78
CA ARG A 155 -7.28 6.81 11.71
C ARG A 155 -6.81 6.73 13.17
N ARG A 156 -6.38 5.53 13.59
CA ARG A 156 -5.86 5.26 14.94
C ARG A 156 -4.54 5.96 15.28
N SER A 157 -3.80 6.43 14.28
CA SER A 157 -2.50 7.09 14.47
C SER A 157 -2.55 8.58 14.20
N ILE A 158 -3.72 9.15 13.89
CA ILE A 158 -3.86 10.59 13.58
C ILE A 158 -3.39 11.42 14.77
N ASP A 159 -3.91 11.19 15.98
CA ASP A 159 -3.61 12.02 17.16
C ASP A 159 -2.12 11.95 17.55
N ASP A 160 -1.52 10.75 17.48
CA ASP A 160 -0.09 10.56 17.72
C ASP A 160 0.75 11.27 16.63
N THR A 161 0.37 11.12 15.35
CA THR A 161 1.06 11.78 14.24
C THR A 161 0.95 13.30 14.34
N ALA A 162 -0.23 13.83 14.68
CA ALA A 162 -0.49 15.24 14.89
C ALA A 162 0.37 15.80 16.03
N SER A 163 0.42 15.10 17.16
CA SER A 163 1.22 15.49 18.32
C SER A 163 2.71 15.55 17.97
N ARG A 164 3.21 14.53 17.27
CA ARG A 164 4.61 14.48 16.82
C ARG A 164 4.91 15.57 15.78
N LEU A 165 4.00 15.85 14.86
CA LEU A 165 4.13 16.95 13.89
C LEU A 165 4.23 18.30 14.62
N GLN A 166 3.33 18.55 15.57
CA GLN A 166 3.34 19.78 16.37
C GLN A 166 4.67 19.95 17.13
N MET A 167 5.15 18.88 17.78
CA MET A 167 6.44 18.91 18.51
C MET A 167 7.64 19.10 17.59
N THR A 168 7.59 18.54 16.38
CA THR A 168 8.73 18.50 15.44
C THR A 168 8.81 19.77 14.57
N LEU A 169 7.67 20.33 14.18
CA LEU A 169 7.58 21.46 13.26
C LEU A 169 7.27 22.78 13.97
N GLY A 170 6.67 22.75 15.17
CA GLY A 170 6.53 23.91 16.05
C GLY A 170 5.47 24.93 15.66
N PHE A 171 4.61 24.64 14.68
CA PHE A 171 3.50 25.49 14.26
C PHE A 171 2.21 24.67 14.15
#